data_AF-A0AAN6Z025-F1
#
_entry.id   AF-A0AAN6Z025-F1
#
_cell.length_a   1.000
_cell.length_b   1.000
_cell.length_c   1.000
_cell.angle_alpha   90.00
_cell.angle_beta   90.00
_cell.angle_gamma   90.00
#
_symmetry.space_group_name_H-M   'P 1'
#
loop_
_entity.id
_entity.type
_entity.pdbx_description
1 polymer ?
#
loop_
_entity_poly.entity_id
_entity_poly.type
_entity_poly.pdbx_seq_one_letter_code
_entity_poly.pdbx_strand_id
1 'polypeptide(L)'
;MAQNLLRDDAKDFFANNILSIYEFWLDLIRRTTLPTNLSYTDPSWIAAFQSLDNIIEGDMHPQSRLAYFQLTHVMASLKKSVQNDRRYGRIESKVGQRDANIALDIYLKAQGVVSNHKVVRQRLHKRLRISKRWAHFAWPSPLLILTHSKMADRIM
;
A
#
# COMPACT_ATOMS: atom_id res chain seq x y z
N MET A 1 8.66 14.00 23.19
CA MET A 1 8.03 14.01 21.84
C MET A 1 7.44 12.67 21.41
N ALA A 2 7.90 11.51 21.90
CA ALA A 2 7.34 10.19 21.51
C ALA A 2 6.00 9.82 22.17
N GLN A 3 5.64 10.45 23.31
CA GLN A 3 4.45 10.07 24.10
C GLN A 3 3.09 10.33 23.41
N ASN A 4 3.02 11.18 22.37
CA ASN A 4 1.75 11.53 21.72
C ASN A 4 1.47 10.75 20.42
N LEU A 5 2.32 9.78 20.06
CA LEU A 5 2.15 8.99 18.84
C LEU A 5 1.23 7.78 19.02
N LEU A 6 1.06 7.33 20.25
CA LEU A 6 0.05 6.34 20.61
C LEU A 6 -1.22 7.06 21.05
N ARG A 7 -2.36 6.41 20.82
CA ARG A 7 -3.63 6.88 21.34
C ARG A 7 -3.77 6.46 22.81
N ASP A 8 -4.34 7.34 23.62
CA ASP A 8 -4.50 7.10 25.06
C ASP A 8 -5.52 5.98 25.35
N ASP A 9 -6.50 5.82 24.47
CA ASP A 9 -7.59 4.84 24.53
C ASP A 9 -7.29 3.55 23.74
N ALA A 10 -6.02 3.20 23.51
CA ALA A 10 -5.67 2.14 22.55
C ALA A 10 -6.35 0.81 22.86
N LYS A 11 -6.33 0.39 24.13
CA LYS A 11 -6.94 -0.87 24.57
C LYS A 11 -8.44 -0.87 24.34
N ASP A 12 -9.12 0.19 24.76
CA ASP A 12 -10.58 0.31 24.65
C ASP A 12 -11.01 0.40 23.19
N PHE A 13 -10.29 1.16 22.38
CA PHE A 13 -10.54 1.22 20.94
C PHE A 13 -10.43 -0.16 20.30
N PHE A 14 -9.38 -0.93 20.61
CA PHE A 14 -9.25 -2.28 20.09
C PHE A 14 -10.36 -3.19 20.57
N ALA A 15 -10.64 -3.24 21.87
CA ALA A 15 -11.68 -4.09 22.43
C ALA A 15 -13.05 -3.81 21.78
N ASN A 16 -13.37 -2.54 21.55
CA ASN A 16 -14.64 -2.11 21.00
C ASN A 16 -14.75 -2.26 19.47
N ASN A 17 -13.64 -2.41 18.75
CA ASN A 17 -13.62 -2.40 17.28
C ASN A 17 -12.92 -3.62 16.66
N ILE A 18 -12.46 -4.61 17.44
CA ILE A 18 -11.61 -5.68 16.93
C ILE A 18 -12.27 -6.47 15.79
N LEU A 19 -13.57 -6.75 15.89
CA LEU A 19 -14.30 -7.51 14.87
C LEU A 19 -14.37 -6.74 13.56
N SER A 20 -14.78 -5.46 13.59
CA SER A 20 -14.87 -4.63 12.39
C SER A 20 -13.50 -4.35 11.77
N ILE A 21 -12.46 -4.16 12.60
CA ILE A 21 -11.07 -4.04 12.17
C ILE A 21 -10.63 -5.31 11.45
N TYR A 22 -10.93 -6.47 12.02
CA TYR A 22 -10.52 -7.76 11.48
C TYR A 22 -11.25 -8.08 10.17
N GLU A 23 -12.56 -7.85 10.10
CA GLU A 23 -13.35 -8.00 8.88
C GLU A 23 -12.86 -7.09 7.75
N PHE A 24 -12.62 -5.82 8.07
CA PHE A 24 -12.04 -4.86 7.13
C PHE A 24 -10.67 -5.33 6.64
N TRP A 25 -9.80 -5.76 7.56
CA TRP A 25 -8.45 -6.24 7.22
C TRP A 25 -8.51 -7.47 6.32
N LEU A 26 -9.36 -8.45 6.63
CA LEU A 26 -9.57 -9.65 5.84
C LEU A 26 -10.06 -9.34 4.41
N ASP A 27 -11.05 -8.46 4.28
CA ASP A 27 -11.58 -8.08 2.97
C ASP A 27 -10.54 -7.28 2.15
N LEU A 28 -9.74 -6.45 2.83
CA LEU A 28 -8.61 -5.75 2.20
C LEU A 28 -7.55 -6.72 1.68
N ILE A 29 -7.06 -7.66 2.50
CA ILE A 29 -6.03 -8.61 2.07
C ILE A 29 -6.55 -9.54 0.98
N ARG A 30 -7.83 -9.92 1.00
CA ARG A 30 -8.44 -10.77 -0.03
C ARG A 30 -8.40 -10.12 -1.42
N ARG A 31 -8.60 -8.80 -1.49
CA ARG A 31 -8.59 -8.04 -2.76
C ARG A 31 -7.20 -7.69 -3.25
N THR A 32 -6.19 -7.74 -2.39
CA THR A 32 -4.87 -7.14 -2.66
C THR A 32 -3.70 -8.11 -2.56
N THR A 33 -3.89 -9.27 -1.93
CA THR A 33 -2.88 -10.32 -1.86
C THR A 33 -2.97 -11.16 -3.12
N LEU A 34 -2.05 -10.91 -4.04
CA LEU A 34 -2.02 -11.56 -5.34
C LEU A 34 -1.06 -12.78 -5.35
N PRO A 35 -1.34 -13.81 -6.18
CA PRO A 35 -0.48 -14.98 -6.28
C PRO A 35 0.97 -14.64 -6.64
N THR A 36 1.94 -15.36 -6.07
CA THR A 36 3.37 -15.08 -6.28
C THR A 36 3.87 -15.39 -7.70
N ASN A 37 3.12 -16.20 -8.45
CA ASN A 37 3.38 -16.58 -9.84
C ASN A 37 2.61 -15.72 -10.85
N LEU A 38 1.85 -14.72 -10.39
CA LEU A 38 1.10 -13.83 -11.26
C LEU A 38 2.06 -12.99 -12.12
N SER A 39 1.78 -12.91 -13.43
CA SER A 39 2.55 -12.06 -14.36
C SER A 39 2.42 -10.59 -13.98
N TYR A 40 3.46 -9.77 -14.20
CA TYR A 40 3.39 -8.33 -13.90
C TYR A 40 2.39 -7.60 -14.80
N THR A 41 2.03 -8.19 -15.95
CA THR A 41 1.06 -7.63 -16.90
C THR A 41 -0.39 -7.94 -16.54
N ASP A 42 -0.62 -8.76 -15.50
CA ASP A 42 -1.96 -9.20 -15.13
C ASP A 42 -2.83 -8.01 -14.65
N PRO A 43 -4.08 -7.87 -15.13
CA PRO A 43 -4.95 -6.77 -14.75
C PRO A 43 -5.31 -6.75 -13.25
N SER A 44 -5.14 -7.86 -12.53
CA SER A 44 -5.40 -7.92 -11.09
C SER A 44 -4.50 -6.96 -10.29
N TRP A 45 -3.31 -6.62 -10.79
CA TRP A 45 -2.46 -5.57 -10.19
C TRP A 45 -3.15 -4.21 -10.20
N ILE A 46 -3.80 -3.86 -11.31
CA ILE A 46 -4.55 -2.60 -11.44
C ILE A 46 -5.73 -2.60 -10.46
N ALA A 47 -6.51 -3.68 -10.41
CA ALA A 47 -7.65 -3.81 -9.51
C ALA A 47 -7.24 -3.72 -8.02
N ALA A 48 -6.10 -4.32 -7.66
CA ALA A 48 -5.56 -4.23 -6.30
C ALA A 48 -5.16 -2.79 -5.92
N PHE A 49 -4.50 -2.06 -6.82
CA PHE A 49 -4.16 -0.65 -6.59
C PHE A 49 -5.39 0.24 -6.49
N GLN A 50 -6.38 0.06 -7.36
CA GLN A 50 -7.63 0.81 -7.30
C GLN A 50 -8.38 0.56 -5.99
N SER A 51 -8.42 -0.69 -5.52
CA SER A 51 -9.03 -1.03 -4.22
C SER A 51 -8.33 -0.32 -3.06
N LEU A 52 -7.00 -0.25 -3.09
CA LEU A 52 -6.21 0.46 -2.07
C LEU A 52 -6.43 1.98 -2.14
N ASP A 53 -6.43 2.53 -3.35
CA ASP A 53 -6.56 3.97 -3.56
C ASP A 53 -7.92 4.48 -3.12
N ASN A 54 -9.01 3.75 -3.38
CA ASN A 54 -10.35 4.09 -2.91
C ASN A 54 -10.41 4.23 -1.38
N ILE A 55 -9.65 3.40 -0.65
CA ILE A 55 -9.59 3.47 0.82
C ILE A 55 -8.69 4.63 1.27
N ILE A 56 -7.56 4.85 0.58
CA ILE A 56 -6.58 5.89 0.93
C ILE A 56 -7.12 7.30 0.61
N GLU A 57 -7.95 7.44 -0.41
CA GLU A 57 -8.54 8.72 -0.84
C GLU A 57 -9.79 9.11 -0.05
N GLY A 58 -10.37 8.17 0.71
CA GLY A 58 -11.39 8.48 1.70
C GLY A 58 -10.85 9.31 2.87
N ASP A 59 -11.73 9.65 3.81
CA ASP A 59 -11.32 10.32 5.05
C ASP A 59 -10.26 9.49 5.80
N MET A 60 -9.32 10.20 6.43
CA MET A 60 -8.18 9.61 7.12
C MET A 60 -8.65 8.90 8.40
N HIS A 61 -9.19 7.70 8.23
CA HIS A 61 -9.62 6.79 9.28
C HIS A 61 -8.50 5.81 9.63
N PRO A 62 -8.53 5.18 10.81
CA PRO A 62 -7.54 4.16 11.19
C PRO A 62 -7.34 3.06 10.13
N GLN A 63 -8.41 2.69 9.41
CA GLN A 63 -8.40 1.74 8.29
C GLN A 63 -7.51 2.18 7.11
N SER A 64 -7.41 3.48 6.83
CA SER A 64 -6.54 4.00 5.75
C SER A 64 -5.07 3.62 5.99
N ARG A 65 -4.66 3.50 7.27
CA ARG A 65 -3.31 3.09 7.65
C ARG A 65 -3.03 1.64 7.31
N LEU A 66 -4.02 0.76 7.45
CA LEU A 66 -3.94 -0.63 6.97
C LEU A 66 -3.83 -0.69 5.44
N ALA A 67 -4.54 0.18 4.71
CA ALA A 67 -4.38 0.29 3.26
C ALA A 67 -2.97 0.79 2.88
N TYR A 68 -2.43 1.77 3.60
CA TYR A 68 -1.04 2.18 3.42
C TYR A 68 -0.05 1.05 3.71
N PHE A 69 -0.24 0.31 4.80
CA PHE A 69 0.56 -0.88 5.09
C PHE A 69 0.52 -1.87 3.91
N GLN A 70 -0.68 -2.20 3.45
CA GLN A 70 -0.90 -3.16 2.38
C GLN A 70 -0.37 -2.67 1.02
N LEU A 71 -0.38 -1.36 0.76
CA LEU A 71 0.23 -0.77 -0.44
C LEU A 71 1.73 -1.08 -0.52
N THR A 72 2.43 -1.03 0.62
CA THR A 72 3.86 -1.42 0.67
C THR A 72 4.05 -2.89 0.29
N HIS A 73 3.17 -3.77 0.77
CA HIS A 73 3.20 -5.20 0.45
C HIS A 73 2.87 -5.47 -1.02
N VAL A 74 1.81 -4.87 -1.57
CA VAL A 74 1.44 -5.00 -2.99
C VAL A 74 2.58 -4.54 -3.89
N MET A 75 3.20 -3.40 -3.58
CA MET A 75 4.33 -2.87 -4.35
C MET A 75 5.55 -3.80 -4.31
N ALA A 76 5.82 -4.41 -3.16
CA ALA A 76 6.90 -5.40 -3.02
C ALA A 76 6.61 -6.67 -3.84
N SER A 77 5.37 -7.18 -3.78
CA SER A 77 4.93 -8.35 -4.55
C SER A 77 4.99 -8.09 -6.06
N LEU A 78 4.54 -6.93 -6.52
CA LEU A 78 4.62 -6.56 -7.94
C LEU A 78 6.08 -6.46 -8.40
N LYS A 79 6.94 -5.82 -7.61
CA LYS A 79 8.37 -5.77 -7.92
C LYS A 79 8.98 -7.18 -8.05
N LYS A 80 8.59 -8.11 -7.19
CA LYS A 80 9.02 -9.52 -7.26
C LYS A 80 8.47 -10.21 -8.51
N SER A 81 7.22 -9.96 -8.88
CA SER A 81 6.62 -10.46 -10.13
C SER A 81 7.39 -9.97 -11.36
N VAL A 82 7.68 -8.66 -11.44
CA VAL A 82 8.52 -8.06 -12.50
C VAL A 82 9.91 -8.72 -12.55
N GLN A 83 10.52 -8.96 -11.40
CA GLN A 83 11.82 -9.64 -11.32
C GLN A 83 11.77 -11.08 -11.85
N ASN A 84 10.71 -11.81 -11.51
CA ASN A 84 10.51 -13.18 -11.99
C ASN A 84 10.33 -13.18 -13.51
N ASP A 85 9.45 -12.33 -14.04
CA ASP A 85 9.20 -12.26 -15.48
C ASP A 85 10.44 -11.84 -16.27
N ARG A 86 11.26 -10.94 -15.73
CA ARG A 86 12.58 -10.62 -16.30
C ARG A 86 13.50 -11.84 -16.31
N ARG A 87 13.60 -12.58 -15.20
CA ARG A 87 14.43 -13.79 -15.09
C ARG A 87 14.01 -14.87 -16.09
N TYR A 88 12.72 -14.98 -16.38
CA TYR A 88 12.18 -15.90 -17.39
C TYR A 88 12.23 -15.36 -18.82
N GLY A 89 12.89 -14.22 -19.06
CA GLY A 89 13.04 -13.65 -20.41
C GLY A 89 11.78 -13.00 -20.99
N ARG A 90 10.74 -12.76 -20.16
CA ARG A 90 9.47 -12.13 -20.59
C ARG A 90 9.54 -10.61 -20.62
N ILE A 91 10.63 -10.03 -20.12
CA ILE A 91 10.90 -8.59 -20.13
C ILE A 91 12.26 -8.37 -20.76
N GLU A 92 12.29 -7.67 -21.88
CA GLU A 92 13.55 -7.19 -22.45
C GLU A 92 14.22 -6.20 -21.51
N SER A 93 15.52 -6.39 -21.26
CA SER A 93 16.28 -5.43 -20.46
C SER A 93 16.58 -4.18 -21.28
N LYS A 94 15.90 -3.07 -20.94
CA LYS A 94 16.15 -1.75 -21.52
C LYS A 94 16.88 -0.85 -20.52
N VAL A 95 17.82 -0.05 -21.02
CA VAL A 95 18.56 0.94 -20.21
C VAL A 95 17.56 1.89 -19.54
N GLY A 96 17.71 2.10 -18.23
CA GLY A 96 16.81 2.95 -17.43
C GLY A 96 15.52 2.28 -16.94
N GLN A 97 15.17 1.09 -17.44
CA GLN A 97 13.95 0.38 -17.06
C GLN A 97 14.22 -0.60 -15.90
N ARG A 98 14.38 -0.07 -14.69
CA ARG A 98 14.51 -0.87 -13.46
C ARG A 98 13.17 -1.46 -13.03
N ASP A 99 13.18 -2.58 -12.30
CA ASP A 99 11.94 -3.25 -11.85
C ASP A 99 11.01 -2.32 -11.05
N ALA A 100 11.60 -1.43 -10.25
CA ALA A 100 10.86 -0.43 -9.50
C ALA A 100 10.17 0.61 -10.40
N ASN A 101 10.76 0.95 -11.55
CA ASN A 101 10.13 1.85 -12.52
C ASN A 101 8.95 1.15 -13.18
N ILE A 102 9.10 -0.12 -13.60
CA ILE A 102 8.01 -0.91 -14.18
C ILE A 102 6.84 -1.02 -13.20
N ALA A 103 7.12 -1.38 -11.94
CA ALA A 103 6.08 -1.46 -10.90
C ALA A 103 5.37 -0.13 -10.68
N LEU A 104 6.12 0.99 -10.67
CA LEU A 104 5.53 2.32 -10.52
C LEU A 104 4.70 2.73 -11.74
N ASP A 105 5.10 2.35 -12.94
CA ASP A 105 4.36 2.64 -14.16
C ASP A 105 3.05 1.85 -14.23
N ILE A 106 3.00 0.63 -13.71
CA ILE A 106 1.76 -0.14 -13.53
C ILE A 106 0.85 0.52 -12.51
N TYR A 107 1.40 0.98 -11.38
CA TYR A 107 0.62 1.73 -10.41
C TYR A 107 0.09 3.04 -11.01
N LEU A 108 0.88 3.70 -11.85
CA LEU A 108 0.45 4.89 -12.58
C LEU A 108 -0.69 4.58 -13.56
N LYS A 109 -0.65 3.44 -14.27
CA LYS A 109 -1.76 2.99 -15.12
C LYS A 109 -3.05 2.78 -14.32
N ALA A 110 -2.95 2.33 -13.07
CA ALA A 110 -4.13 2.16 -12.22
C ALA A 110 -4.85 3.49 -11.91
N GLN A 111 -4.18 4.63 -12.08
CA GLN A 111 -4.76 5.97 -11.93
C GLN A 111 -5.65 6.40 -13.13
N GLY A 112 -5.74 5.58 -14.19
CA GLY A 112 -6.52 5.89 -15.38
C GLY A 112 -5.83 6.88 -16.34
N VAL A 113 -6.63 7.55 -17.18
CA VAL A 113 -6.14 8.58 -18.10
C VAL A 113 -5.84 9.85 -17.32
N VAL A 114 -4.57 10.26 -17.31
CA VAL A 114 -4.10 11.40 -16.53
C VAL A 114 -3.57 12.50 -17.46
N SER A 115 -4.14 13.70 -17.34
CA SER A 115 -3.73 14.89 -18.11
C SER A 115 -2.37 15.47 -17.67
N ASN A 116 -1.92 15.19 -16.45
CA ASN A 116 -0.59 15.59 -15.95
C ASN A 116 0.16 14.44 -15.24
N HIS A 117 0.89 13.64 -16.03
CA HIS A 117 1.67 12.50 -15.55
C HIS A 117 2.69 12.85 -14.45
N LYS A 118 3.31 14.05 -14.51
CA LYS A 118 4.33 14.46 -13.53
C LYS A 118 3.73 14.65 -12.14
N VAL A 119 2.59 15.34 -12.07
CA VAL A 119 1.89 15.61 -10.82
C VAL A 119 1.41 14.32 -10.18
N VAL A 120 0.80 13.42 -10.97
CA VAL A 120 0.34 12.13 -10.42
C VAL A 120 1.50 11.27 -9.97
N ARG A 121 2.61 11.23 -10.71
CA ARG A 121 3.81 10.49 -10.27
C ARG A 121 4.35 11.03 -8.95
N GLN A 122 4.39 12.35 -8.75
CA GLN A 122 4.79 12.96 -7.47
C GLN A 122 3.83 12.57 -6.33
N ARG A 123 2.52 12.57 -6.58
CA ARG A 123 1.51 12.11 -5.62
C ARG A 123 1.72 10.65 -5.22
N LEU A 124 1.95 9.76 -6.19
CA LEU A 124 2.24 8.34 -5.94
C LEU A 124 3.54 8.15 -5.14
N HIS A 125 4.60 8.91 -5.44
CA HIS A 125 5.82 8.89 -4.64
C HIS A 125 5.57 9.30 -3.18
N LYS A 126 4.77 10.35 -2.95
CA LYS A 126 4.38 10.76 -1.59
C LYS A 126 3.60 9.64 -0.89
N ARG A 127 2.63 9.03 -1.58
CA ARG A 127 1.82 7.91 -1.07
C ARG A 127 2.69 6.71 -0.69
N LEU A 128 3.65 6.33 -1.54
CA LEU A 128 4.61 5.25 -1.29
C LEU A 128 5.62 5.57 -0.17
N ARG A 129 5.89 6.85 0.09
CA ARG A 129 6.72 7.26 1.24
C ARG A 129 5.95 7.08 2.55
N ILE A 130 4.70 7.52 2.58
CA ILE A 130 3.79 7.35 3.72
C ILE A 130 3.57 5.86 4.00
N SER A 131 3.32 5.07 2.96
CA SER A 131 3.11 3.61 3.07
C SER A 131 4.29 2.91 3.74
N LYS A 132 5.52 3.27 3.38
CA LYS A 132 6.75 2.67 3.93
C LYS A 132 6.93 3.02 5.40
N ARG A 133 6.63 4.27 5.78
CA ARG A 133 6.69 4.70 7.18
C ARG A 133 5.69 3.92 8.02
N TRP A 134 4.45 3.80 7.54
CA TRP A 134 3.43 2.98 8.19
C TRP A 134 3.82 1.51 8.31
N ALA A 135 4.38 0.92 7.25
CA ALA A 135 4.88 -0.45 7.28
C ALA A 135 5.98 -0.66 8.32
N HIS A 136 6.83 0.35 8.56
CA HIS A 136 7.85 0.28 9.60
C HIS A 136 7.24 0.24 11.02
N PHE A 137 6.21 1.06 11.29
CA PHE A 137 5.53 1.08 12.60
C PHE A 137 4.62 -0.13 12.85
N ALA A 138 4.22 -0.82 11.80
CA ALA A 138 3.39 -2.01 11.87
C ALA A 138 4.18 -3.30 12.18
N TRP A 139 5.50 -3.24 12.38
CA TRP A 139 6.25 -4.43 12.80
C TRP A 139 6.05 -4.70 14.31
N PRO A 140 5.73 -5.93 14.75
CA PRO A 140 5.60 -7.18 13.99
C PRO A 140 4.18 -7.51 13.48
N SER A 141 3.14 -6.72 13.80
CA SER A 141 1.76 -6.99 13.38
C SER A 141 1.09 -5.78 12.71
N PRO A 142 0.46 -5.96 11.52
CA PRO A 142 -0.26 -4.91 10.79
C PRO A 142 -1.25 -4.13 11.67
N LEU A 143 -1.88 -4.83 12.62
CA LEU A 143 -2.89 -4.26 13.49
C LEU A 143 -2.32 -3.20 14.43
N LEU A 144 -1.04 -3.29 14.83
CA LEU A 144 -0.40 -2.31 15.73
C LEU A 144 -0.45 -0.88 15.17
N ILE A 145 -0.63 -0.72 13.86
CA ILE A 145 -0.80 0.60 13.25
C ILE A 145 -2.02 1.37 13.79
N LEU A 146 -3.01 0.65 14.32
CA LEU A 146 -4.25 1.21 14.84
C LEU A 146 -4.12 1.70 16.29
N THR A 147 -3.04 1.35 17.00
CA THR A 147 -2.72 1.93 18.31
C THR A 147 -2.20 3.36 18.21
N HIS A 148 -1.91 3.83 17.00
CA HIS A 148 -1.33 5.15 16.80
C HIS A 148 -2.41 6.25 16.86
N SER A 149 -2.07 7.41 17.43
CA SER A 149 -2.97 8.56 17.49
C SER A 149 -3.09 9.25 16.13
N LYS A 150 -4.03 10.20 15.99
CA LYS A 150 -4.08 11.08 14.80
C LYS A 150 -2.83 11.95 14.62
N MET A 151 -2.07 12.18 15.70
CA MET A 151 -0.84 12.95 15.63
C MET A 151 0.24 12.19 14.85
N ALA A 152 0.21 10.86 14.88
CA ALA A 152 1.09 10.04 14.04
C ALA A 152 0.87 10.31 12.54
N ASP A 153 -0.36 10.59 12.10
CA ASP A 153 -0.64 10.90 10.69
C ASP A 153 0.09 12.17 10.22
N ARG A 154 0.37 13.13 11.11
CA ARG A 154 1.04 14.41 10.78
C ARG A 154 2.53 14.27 10.50
N ILE A 155 3.16 13.22 11.01
CA ILE A 155 4.60 12.97 10.82
C ILE A 155 4.89 12.00 9.67
N MET A 156 3.85 11.36 9.11
CA MET A 156 3.97 10.47 7.95
C MET A 156 4.02 11.23 6.63
#